data_AF-A0A7K3G655-F1
#
_entry.id   AF-A0A7K3G655-F1
#
_cell.length_a   1.000
_cell.length_b   1.000
_cell.length_c   1.000
_cell.angle_alpha   90.00
_cell.angle_beta   90.00
_cell.angle_gamma   90.00
#
_symmetry.space_group_name_H-M   'P 1'
#
loop_
_entity.id
_entity.type
_entity.pdbx_description
1 polymer ?
#
loop_
_entity_poly.entity_id
_entity_poly.type
_entity_poly.pdbx_seq_one_letter_code
_entity_poly.pdbx_strand_id
1 'polypeptide(L)'
;MTALLRYQSGLLFRSQRWLAPLLLYAVFIGAGVQAAEPVLDALGFTAAALLPVTAWTVRICLTQEPPAARNVVAAAAGRNRAHLAALLAGTAWPLLPGTVAVLFVTLVSDRRGIPVPLAAVTGLLAALACALTGAAVGALASRPFLKASGWSLSALVLGSLLAFVVTGSPAKHAMTALTTGARTATADPPWLACAGALLLAATAALLACRATARLE
;
A
#
# COMPACT_ATOMS: atom_id res chain seq x y z
N MET A 1 -0.55 -12.99 17.74
CA MET A 1 -0.60 -12.09 16.58
C MET A 1 -1.75 -11.10 16.70
N THR A 2 -2.99 -11.57 16.91
CA THR A 2 -4.18 -10.71 17.06
C THR A 2 -4.04 -9.60 18.11
N ALA A 3 -3.45 -9.89 19.27
CA ALA A 3 -3.19 -8.88 20.31
C ALA A 3 -2.25 -7.76 19.85
N LEU A 4 -1.17 -8.11 19.11
CA LEU A 4 -0.24 -7.13 18.55
C LEU A 4 -0.88 -6.29 17.45
N LEU A 5 -1.69 -6.90 16.58
CA LEU A 5 -2.42 -6.15 15.55
C LEU A 5 -3.41 -5.15 16.18
N ARG A 6 -4.13 -5.56 17.23
CA ARG A 6 -5.01 -4.67 17.99
C ARG A 6 -4.24 -3.53 18.64
N TYR A 7 -3.07 -3.82 19.22
CA TYR A 7 -2.20 -2.82 19.81
C TYR A 7 -1.69 -1.81 18.78
N GLN A 8 -1.13 -2.27 17.67
CA GLN A 8 -0.62 -1.39 16.59
C GLN A 8 -1.73 -0.55 15.96
N SER A 9 -2.90 -1.16 15.72
CA SER A 9 -4.06 -0.43 15.21
C SER A 9 -4.53 0.63 16.21
N GLY A 10 -4.57 0.29 17.51
CA GLY A 10 -4.91 1.24 18.56
C GLY A 10 -3.96 2.43 18.62
N LEU A 11 -2.65 2.21 18.47
CA LEU A 11 -1.66 3.29 18.37
C LEU A 11 -1.89 4.15 17.13
N LEU A 12 -2.10 3.53 15.97
CA LEU A 12 -2.36 4.23 14.71
C LEU A 12 -3.56 5.17 14.88
N PHE A 13 -4.72 4.67 15.33
CA PHE A 13 -5.92 5.47 15.47
C PHE A 13 -5.79 6.59 16.50
N ARG A 14 -5.17 6.32 17.65
CA ARG A 14 -4.95 7.34 18.69
C ARG A 14 -3.99 8.43 18.24
N SER A 15 -3.02 8.11 17.38
CA SER A 15 -2.04 9.09 16.89
C SER A 15 -2.63 10.14 15.94
N GLN A 16 -3.80 9.87 15.33
CA GLN A 16 -4.41 10.68 14.27
C GLN A 16 -3.52 10.92 13.03
N ARG A 17 -2.31 10.34 12.99
CA ARG A 17 -1.36 10.52 11.88
C ARG A 17 -1.82 9.82 10.59
N TRP A 18 -2.74 8.88 10.70
CA TRP A 18 -3.40 8.22 9.57
C TRP A 18 -4.29 9.16 8.75
N LEU A 19 -4.72 10.28 9.36
CA LEU A 19 -5.68 11.19 8.76
C LEU A 19 -5.08 11.91 7.54
N ALA A 20 -3.80 12.31 7.61
CA ALA A 20 -3.10 12.96 6.50
C ALA A 20 -3.04 12.09 5.21
N PRO A 21 -2.51 10.84 5.24
CA PRO A 21 -2.45 10.02 4.02
C PRO A 21 -3.84 9.61 3.52
N LEU A 22 -4.82 9.37 4.40
CA LEU A 22 -6.18 9.04 3.97
C LEU A 22 -6.93 10.24 3.37
N LEU A 23 -6.79 11.43 3.95
CA LEU A 23 -7.37 12.65 3.35
C LEU A 23 -6.74 12.94 1.99
N LEU A 24 -5.42 12.80 1.88
CA LEU A 24 -4.74 12.97 0.60
C LEU A 24 -5.28 11.99 -0.45
N TYR A 25 -5.48 10.71 -0.07
CA TYR A 25 -6.11 9.72 -0.94
C TYR A 25 -7.52 10.17 -1.36
N ALA A 26 -8.37 10.53 -0.40
CA ALA A 26 -9.74 10.94 -0.67
C ALA A 26 -9.83 12.16 -1.59
N VAL A 27 -9.00 13.18 -1.36
CA VAL A 27 -8.91 14.37 -2.22
C VAL A 27 -8.42 13.99 -3.61
N PHE A 28 -7.41 13.13 -3.71
CA PHE A 28 -6.88 12.68 -5.00
C PHE A 28 -7.95 11.93 -5.80
N ILE A 29 -8.66 10.99 -5.19
CA ILE A 29 -9.77 10.27 -5.84
C ILE A 29 -10.90 11.22 -6.22
N GLY A 30 -11.33 12.09 -5.31
CA GLY A 30 -12.44 13.03 -5.55
C GLY A 30 -12.13 14.05 -6.64
N ALA A 31 -10.86 14.43 -6.82
CA ALA A 31 -10.44 15.37 -7.86
C ALA A 31 -10.20 14.68 -9.22
N GLY A 32 -9.75 13.42 -9.22
CA GLY A 32 -9.28 12.75 -10.44
C GLY A 32 -10.24 11.74 -11.05
N VAL A 33 -11.22 11.22 -10.31
CA VAL A 33 -12.18 10.24 -10.85
C VAL A 33 -13.39 10.96 -11.43
N GLN A 34 -13.59 10.79 -12.74
CA GLN A 34 -14.78 11.29 -13.43
C GLN A 34 -15.71 10.13 -13.83
N ALA A 35 -17.02 10.32 -13.69
CA ALA A 35 -18.01 9.29 -14.01
C ALA A 35 -18.03 8.90 -15.51
N ALA A 36 -17.66 9.83 -16.40
CA ALA A 36 -17.64 9.60 -17.84
C ALA A 36 -16.37 8.87 -18.32
N GLU A 37 -15.37 8.67 -17.46
CA GLU A 37 -14.12 8.01 -17.85
C GLU A 37 -14.26 6.49 -17.89
N PRO A 38 -13.43 5.81 -18.71
CA PRO A 38 -13.41 4.35 -18.75
C PRO A 38 -13.07 3.77 -17.37
N VAL A 39 -13.86 2.79 -16.94
CA VAL A 39 -13.72 2.18 -15.60
C VAL A 39 -12.30 1.68 -15.32
N LEU A 40 -11.62 1.08 -16.30
CA LEU A 40 -10.27 0.56 -16.11
C LEU A 40 -9.22 1.68 -15.95
N ASP A 41 -9.44 2.84 -16.55
CA ASP A 41 -8.54 3.99 -16.44
C ASP A 41 -8.70 4.66 -15.06
N ALA A 42 -9.95 4.88 -14.64
CA ALA A 42 -10.28 5.36 -13.31
C ALA A 42 -9.80 4.38 -12.21
N LEU A 43 -9.90 3.07 -12.44
CA LEU A 43 -9.32 2.05 -11.55
C LEU A 43 -7.79 2.13 -11.52
N GLY A 44 -7.14 2.44 -12.65
CA GLY A 44 -5.70 2.68 -12.71
C GLY A 44 -5.30 3.83 -11.79
N PHE A 45 -6.00 4.96 -11.91
CA PHE A 45 -5.79 6.13 -11.09
C PHE A 45 -6.01 5.85 -9.59
N THR A 46 -7.09 5.14 -9.23
CA THR A 46 -7.39 4.80 -7.82
C THR A 46 -6.35 3.87 -7.20
N ALA A 47 -5.85 2.89 -7.95
CA ALA A 47 -4.84 1.95 -7.48
C ALA A 47 -3.46 2.63 -7.39
N ALA A 48 -3.11 3.49 -8.35
CA ALA A 48 -1.84 4.21 -8.34
C ALA A 48 -1.68 5.08 -7.08
N ALA A 49 -2.74 5.82 -6.71
CA ALA A 49 -2.76 6.66 -5.53
C ALA A 49 -2.59 5.88 -4.21
N LEU A 50 -2.93 4.59 -4.20
CA LEU A 50 -2.88 3.76 -3.01
C LEU A 50 -1.44 3.42 -2.60
N LEU A 51 -0.50 3.36 -3.56
CA LEU A 51 0.90 3.02 -3.31
C LEU A 51 1.61 4.00 -2.34
N PRO A 52 1.63 5.33 -2.58
CA PRO A 52 2.26 6.26 -1.64
C PRO A 52 1.51 6.31 -0.28
N VAL A 53 0.19 6.11 -0.29
CA VAL A 53 -0.65 6.11 0.91
C VAL A 53 -0.32 4.92 1.81
N THR A 54 -0.14 3.73 1.23
CA THR A 54 0.26 2.54 2.00
C THR A 54 1.70 2.66 2.48
N ALA A 55 2.61 3.16 1.64
CA ALA A 55 4.00 3.39 2.02
C ALA A 55 4.12 4.35 3.21
N TRP A 56 3.35 5.45 3.19
CA TRP A 56 3.29 6.39 4.29
C TRP A 56 2.69 5.73 5.54
N THR A 57 1.54 5.07 5.42
CA THR A 57 0.87 4.45 6.59
C THR A 57 1.74 3.38 7.26
N VAL A 58 2.41 2.54 6.46
CA VAL A 58 3.40 1.56 6.94
C VAL A 58 4.52 2.26 7.71
N ARG A 59 5.08 3.35 7.17
CA ARG A 59 6.10 4.12 7.89
C ARG A 59 5.58 4.65 9.22
N ILE A 60 4.35 5.19 9.26
CA ILE A 60 3.77 5.68 10.51
C ILE A 60 3.74 4.52 11.50
N CYS A 61 3.18 3.34 11.13
CA CYS A 61 3.13 2.12 11.97
C CYS A 61 4.49 1.69 12.50
N LEU A 62 5.54 1.75 11.68
CA LEU A 62 6.90 1.37 12.08
C LEU A 62 7.57 2.39 13.01
N THR A 63 7.03 3.61 13.11
CA THR A 63 7.63 4.72 13.86
C THR A 63 6.71 5.29 14.96
N GLN A 64 5.52 4.69 15.18
CA GLN A 64 4.57 5.16 16.21
C GLN A 64 5.15 5.03 17.62
N GLU A 65 5.89 3.94 17.87
CA GLU A 65 6.24 3.53 19.22
C GLU A 65 7.52 4.21 19.74
N PRO A 66 7.49 4.75 20.97
CA PRO A 66 8.68 5.19 21.66
C PRO A 66 9.68 4.04 21.87
N PRO A 67 11.01 4.31 21.91
CA PRO A 67 12.03 3.27 22.09
C PRO A 67 11.81 2.38 23.34
N ALA A 68 11.40 2.98 24.46
CA ALA A 68 11.13 2.23 25.69
C ALA A 68 9.97 1.24 25.53
N ALA A 69 8.87 1.66 24.90
CA ALA A 69 7.71 0.80 24.63
C ALA A 69 8.06 -0.34 23.67
N ARG A 70 8.87 -0.06 22.64
CA ARG A 70 9.37 -1.08 21.70
C ARG A 70 10.13 -2.19 22.41
N ASN A 71 10.98 -1.85 23.38
CA ASN A 71 11.75 -2.84 24.14
C ASN A 71 10.85 -3.75 24.98
N VAL A 72 9.79 -3.20 25.57
CA VAL A 72 8.80 -3.97 26.33
C VAL A 72 8.02 -4.92 25.42
N VAL A 73 7.51 -4.43 24.28
CA VAL A 73 6.77 -5.25 23.31
C VAL A 73 7.67 -6.35 22.74
N ALA A 74 8.94 -6.00 22.47
CA ALA A 74 9.95 -6.92 21.98
C ALA A 74 10.31 -8.01 22.99
N ALA A 75 10.38 -7.67 24.29
CA ALA A 75 10.58 -8.63 25.37
C ALA A 75 9.36 -9.56 25.55
N ALA A 76 8.14 -9.01 25.46
CA ALA A 76 6.92 -9.76 25.70
C ALA A 76 6.51 -10.69 24.53
N ALA A 77 6.70 -10.25 23.28
CA ALA A 77 6.16 -10.95 22.11
C ALA A 77 7.19 -11.30 21.03
N GLY A 78 8.43 -10.83 21.17
CA GLY A 78 9.51 -11.00 20.21
C GLY A 78 9.58 -9.86 19.17
N ARG A 79 10.80 -9.47 18.82
CA ARG A 79 11.11 -8.31 17.95
C ARG A 79 10.52 -8.46 16.55
N ASN A 80 10.78 -9.59 15.89
CA ASN A 80 10.28 -9.87 14.54
C ASN A 80 8.74 -9.88 14.48
N ARG A 81 8.11 -10.44 15.52
CA ARG A 81 6.65 -10.53 15.63
C ARG A 81 6.02 -9.15 15.83
N ALA A 82 6.66 -8.28 16.62
CA ALA A 82 6.24 -6.89 16.81
C ALA A 82 6.37 -6.07 15.51
N HIS A 83 7.51 -6.18 14.82
CA HIS A 83 7.76 -5.49 13.56
C HIS A 83 6.80 -5.95 12.45
N LEU A 84 6.60 -7.26 12.31
CA LEU A 84 5.64 -7.82 11.37
C LEU A 84 4.21 -7.35 11.65
N ALA A 85 3.81 -7.26 12.93
CA ALA A 85 2.49 -6.75 13.29
C ALA A 85 2.30 -5.27 12.90
N ALA A 86 3.34 -4.44 13.04
CA ALA A 86 3.31 -3.05 12.60
C ALA A 86 3.23 -2.94 11.06
N LEU A 87 3.98 -3.77 10.32
CA LEU A 87 3.87 -3.87 8.86
C LEU A 87 2.45 -4.25 8.44
N LEU A 88 1.91 -5.35 8.99
CA LEU A 88 0.58 -5.85 8.65
C LEU A 88 -0.53 -4.85 8.99
N ALA A 89 -0.43 -4.15 10.12
CA ALA A 89 -1.38 -3.10 10.47
C ALA A 89 -1.29 -1.93 9.48
N GLY A 90 -0.08 -1.50 9.13
CA GLY A 90 0.15 -0.40 8.19
C GLY A 90 -0.30 -0.69 6.76
N THR A 91 -0.33 -1.96 6.34
CA THR A 91 -0.83 -2.37 5.02
C THR A 91 -2.34 -2.62 5.01
N ALA A 92 -2.88 -3.23 6.06
CA ALA A 92 -4.29 -3.60 6.11
C ALA A 92 -5.22 -2.38 6.16
N TRP A 93 -4.86 -1.35 6.94
CA TRP A 93 -5.72 -0.18 7.13
C TRP A 93 -5.95 0.65 5.87
N PRO A 94 -4.93 0.98 5.06
CA PRO A 94 -5.13 1.65 3.77
C PRO A 94 -5.86 0.79 2.74
N LEU A 95 -5.82 -0.53 2.88
CA LEU A 95 -6.50 -1.42 1.95
C LEU A 95 -8.03 -1.25 2.00
N LEU A 96 -8.59 -0.92 3.17
CA LEU A 96 -10.03 -0.71 3.35
C LEU A 96 -10.57 0.48 2.55
N PRO A 97 -10.05 1.73 2.67
CA PRO A 97 -10.50 2.81 1.82
C PRO A 97 -10.18 2.54 0.34
N GLY A 98 -9.08 1.82 0.04
CA GLY A 98 -8.76 1.40 -1.33
C GLY A 98 -9.81 0.47 -1.93
N THR A 99 -10.29 -0.54 -1.18
CA THR A 99 -11.33 -1.45 -1.64
C THR A 99 -12.66 -0.72 -1.82
N VAL A 100 -13.01 0.17 -0.89
CA VAL A 100 -14.20 1.03 -1.01
C VAL A 100 -14.12 1.90 -2.26
N ALA A 101 -12.97 2.53 -2.51
CA ALA A 101 -12.77 3.35 -3.70
C ALA A 101 -12.89 2.54 -4.99
N VAL A 102 -12.26 1.35 -5.08
CA VAL A 102 -12.39 0.46 -6.24
C VAL A 102 -13.85 0.08 -6.50
N LEU A 103 -14.59 -0.30 -5.47
CA LEU A 103 -16.00 -0.66 -5.61
C LEU A 103 -16.84 0.54 -6.06
N PHE A 104 -16.61 1.70 -5.46
CA PHE A 104 -17.29 2.95 -5.83
C PHE A 104 -17.03 3.32 -7.30
N VAL A 105 -15.77 3.32 -7.73
CA VAL A 105 -15.38 3.61 -9.13
C VAL A 105 -15.96 2.59 -10.10
N THR A 106 -15.98 1.31 -9.74
CA THR A 106 -16.57 0.27 -10.59
C THR A 106 -18.08 0.49 -10.83
N LEU A 107 -18.78 1.11 -9.87
CA LEU A 107 -20.22 1.39 -9.96
C LEU A 107 -20.53 2.69 -10.72
N VAL A 108 -19.65 3.69 -10.63
CA VAL A 108 -19.91 5.06 -11.14
C VAL A 108 -19.33 5.29 -12.53
N SER A 109 -18.21 4.65 -12.88
CA SER A 109 -17.51 4.88 -14.16
C SER A 109 -18.13 4.13 -15.34
N ASP A 110 -17.85 4.59 -16.57
CA ASP A 110 -18.30 3.95 -17.79
C ASP A 110 -17.59 2.61 -18.02
N ARG A 111 -18.37 1.53 -18.06
CA ARG A 111 -17.87 0.16 -18.16
C ARG A 111 -17.54 -0.28 -19.58
N ARG A 112 -18.05 0.41 -20.61
CA ARG A 112 -17.82 0.04 -22.02
C ARG A 112 -18.04 -1.45 -22.34
N GLY A 113 -19.08 -2.05 -21.74
CA GLY A 113 -19.40 -3.47 -21.92
C GLY A 113 -18.65 -4.46 -21.03
N ILE A 114 -17.71 -4.01 -20.19
CA ILE A 114 -17.01 -4.85 -19.24
C ILE A 114 -17.96 -5.26 -18.10
N PRO A 115 -18.07 -6.55 -17.75
CA PRO A 115 -18.90 -6.99 -16.65
C PRO A 115 -18.37 -6.48 -15.30
N VAL A 116 -19.27 -6.00 -14.45
CA VAL A 116 -18.99 -5.49 -13.10
C VAL A 116 -18.04 -6.39 -12.28
N PRO A 117 -18.28 -7.72 -12.16
CA PRO A 117 -17.41 -8.56 -11.34
C PRO A 117 -15.98 -8.62 -11.88
N LEU A 118 -15.81 -8.59 -13.21
CA LEU A 118 -14.49 -8.63 -13.82
C LEU A 118 -13.75 -7.32 -13.57
N ALA A 119 -14.39 -6.17 -13.78
CA ALA A 119 -13.81 -4.86 -13.50
C ALA A 119 -13.44 -4.70 -12.01
N ALA A 120 -14.31 -5.18 -11.10
CA ALA A 120 -14.04 -5.17 -9.67
C ALA A 120 -12.81 -6.03 -9.32
N VAL A 121 -12.72 -7.25 -9.85
CA VAL A 121 -11.57 -8.15 -9.61
C VAL A 121 -10.28 -7.55 -10.18
N THR A 122 -10.30 -6.99 -11.39
CA THR A 122 -9.12 -6.37 -11.99
C THR A 122 -8.66 -5.16 -11.17
N GLY A 123 -9.59 -4.31 -10.72
CA GLY A 123 -9.29 -3.16 -9.88
C GLY A 123 -8.76 -3.55 -8.50
N LEU A 124 -9.36 -4.55 -7.85
CA LEU A 124 -8.94 -5.03 -6.54
C LEU A 124 -7.55 -5.66 -6.57
N LEU A 125 -7.24 -6.44 -7.62
CA LEU A 125 -5.90 -6.99 -7.82
C LEU A 125 -4.88 -5.87 -8.07
N ALA A 126 -5.19 -4.89 -8.90
CA ALA A 126 -4.29 -3.75 -9.10
C ALA A 126 -4.06 -2.96 -7.81
N ALA A 127 -5.12 -2.68 -7.05
CA ALA A 127 -5.02 -2.00 -5.75
C ALA A 127 -4.18 -2.82 -4.75
N LEU A 128 -4.37 -4.13 -4.69
CA LEU A 128 -3.54 -5.04 -3.88
C LEU A 128 -2.07 -4.99 -4.29
N ALA A 129 -1.76 -5.06 -5.59
CA ALA A 129 -0.40 -4.98 -6.09
C ALA A 129 0.27 -3.64 -5.73
N CYS A 130 -0.44 -2.51 -5.90
CA CYS A 130 0.00 -1.18 -5.51
C CYS A 130 0.18 -1.04 -3.99
N ALA A 131 -0.73 -1.61 -3.20
CA ALA A 131 -0.65 -1.54 -1.74
C ALA A 131 0.55 -2.33 -1.19
N LEU A 132 0.80 -3.53 -1.72
CA LEU A 132 1.92 -4.39 -1.35
C LEU A 132 3.27 -3.82 -1.78
N THR A 133 3.34 -3.22 -2.98
CA THR A 133 4.55 -2.48 -3.39
C THR A 133 4.80 -1.28 -2.50
N GLY A 134 3.77 -0.48 -2.22
CA GLY A 134 3.88 0.63 -1.27
C GLY A 134 4.29 0.16 0.12
N ALA A 135 3.81 -1.00 0.58
CA ALA A 135 4.24 -1.59 1.84
C ALA A 135 5.74 -1.86 1.90
N ALA A 136 6.31 -2.43 0.82
CA ALA A 136 7.73 -2.67 0.72
C ALA A 136 8.52 -1.37 0.70
N VAL A 137 8.06 -0.36 -0.06
CA VAL A 137 8.67 0.98 -0.06
C VAL A 137 8.64 1.59 1.34
N GLY A 138 7.51 1.52 2.04
CA GLY A 138 7.36 2.02 3.41
C GLY A 138 8.25 1.29 4.42
N ALA A 139 8.41 -0.02 4.28
CA ALA A 139 9.31 -0.82 5.10
C ALA A 139 10.77 -0.42 4.88
N LEU A 140 11.20 -0.29 3.63
CA LEU A 140 12.57 0.11 3.25
C LEU A 140 12.88 1.57 3.60
N ALA A 141 11.88 2.46 3.55
CA ALA A 141 12.02 3.87 3.91
C ALA A 141 12.02 4.14 5.43
N SER A 142 11.82 3.09 6.24
CA SER A 142 11.79 3.16 7.70
C SER A 142 13.11 2.74 8.36
N ARG A 143 13.23 2.90 9.68
CA ARG A 143 14.38 2.35 10.42
C ARG A 143 14.38 0.83 10.27
N PRO A 144 15.52 0.20 9.94
CA PRO A 144 16.89 0.69 10.20
C PRO A 144 17.61 1.44 9.06
N PHE A 145 17.04 1.52 7.86
CA PHE A 145 17.77 2.03 6.68
C PHE A 145 17.90 3.56 6.65
N LEU A 146 16.89 4.29 7.16
CA LEU A 146 16.92 5.75 7.22
C LEU A 146 16.76 6.21 8.67
N LYS A 147 17.86 6.70 9.27
CA LYS A 147 17.87 7.23 10.64
C LYS A 147 17.32 8.66 10.75
N ALA A 148 17.37 9.45 9.67
CA ALA A 148 16.94 10.85 9.62
C ALA A 148 15.49 11.00 9.13
N SER A 149 14.63 11.63 9.94
CA SER A 149 13.20 11.81 9.64
C SER A 149 12.94 12.61 8.34
N GLY A 150 13.79 13.60 8.05
CA GLY A 150 13.63 14.49 6.88
C GLY A 150 13.87 13.79 5.53
N TRP A 151 14.86 12.90 5.44
CA TRP A 151 15.17 12.16 4.21
C TRP A 151 14.16 11.05 3.89
N SER A 152 13.40 10.62 4.90
CA SER A 152 12.46 9.53 4.77
C SER A 152 11.22 9.90 3.96
N LEU A 153 10.79 11.17 3.98
CA LEU A 153 9.74 11.68 3.09
C LEU A 153 10.21 11.69 1.64
N SER A 154 11.43 12.20 1.38
CA SER A 154 12.02 12.18 0.03
C SER A 154 12.20 10.75 -0.48
N ALA A 155 12.61 9.82 0.37
CA ALA A 155 12.74 8.40 0.03
C ALA A 155 11.38 7.73 -0.24
N LEU A 156 10.32 8.10 0.49
CA LEU A 156 8.96 7.63 0.20
C LEU A 156 8.48 8.12 -1.17
N VAL A 157 8.68 9.40 -1.47
CA VAL A 157 8.27 10.00 -2.74
C VAL A 157 9.06 9.42 -3.90
N LEU A 158 10.40 9.40 -3.80
CA LEU A 158 11.27 8.82 -4.82
C LEU A 158 11.06 7.32 -4.98
N GLY A 159 10.89 6.59 -3.87
CA GLY A 159 10.62 5.14 -3.89
C GLY A 159 9.29 4.82 -4.56
N SER A 160 8.25 5.61 -4.29
CA SER A 160 6.95 5.48 -4.97
C SER A 160 7.07 5.79 -6.46
N LEU A 161 7.80 6.85 -6.82
CA LEU A 161 8.04 7.21 -8.22
C LEU A 161 8.82 6.11 -8.97
N LEU A 162 9.90 5.60 -8.36
CA LEU A 162 10.69 4.51 -8.90
C LEU A 162 9.86 3.24 -9.04
N ALA A 163 8.96 2.95 -8.10
CA ALA A 163 8.05 1.81 -8.20
C ALA A 163 7.12 1.89 -9.43
N PHE A 164 6.79 3.08 -9.94
CA PHE A 164 6.04 3.22 -11.18
C PHE A 164 6.92 3.16 -12.44
N VAL A 165 8.17 3.60 -12.36
CA VAL A 165 9.03 3.75 -13.55
C VAL A 165 9.89 2.51 -13.83
N VAL A 166 10.36 1.81 -12.80
CA VAL A 166 11.29 0.69 -12.92
C VAL A 166 10.67 -0.50 -13.65
N THR A 167 11.36 -0.97 -14.68
CA THR A 167 11.01 -2.18 -15.43
C THR A 167 11.04 -3.41 -14.50
N GLY A 168 9.98 -4.23 -14.54
CA GLY A 168 9.80 -5.37 -13.64
C GLY A 168 9.09 -5.03 -12.32
N SER A 169 8.75 -3.77 -12.05
CA SER A 169 7.94 -3.43 -10.88
C SER A 169 6.51 -3.98 -11.03
N PRO A 170 5.97 -4.68 -10.02
CA PRO A 170 4.62 -5.20 -10.09
C PRO A 170 3.55 -4.10 -10.13
N ALA A 171 3.80 -2.92 -9.53
CA ALA A 171 2.89 -1.79 -9.64
C ALA A 171 2.81 -1.29 -11.09
N LYS A 172 3.95 -1.18 -11.77
CA LYS A 172 4.01 -0.81 -13.19
C LYS A 172 3.26 -1.82 -14.04
N HIS A 173 3.45 -3.12 -13.82
CA HIS A 173 2.73 -4.17 -14.56
C HIS A 173 1.21 -4.10 -14.35
N ALA A 174 0.74 -3.86 -13.12
CA ALA A 174 -0.68 -3.66 -12.84
C ALA A 174 -1.24 -2.44 -13.59
N MET A 175 -0.51 -1.32 -13.60
CA MET A 175 -0.90 -0.11 -14.34
C MET A 175 -0.92 -0.33 -15.85
N THR A 176 0.07 -1.03 -16.40
CA THR A 176 0.09 -1.38 -17.82
C THR A 176 -1.09 -2.26 -18.20
N ALA A 177 -1.48 -3.22 -17.35
CA ALA A 177 -2.65 -4.07 -17.61
C ALA A 177 -3.95 -3.26 -17.64
N LEU A 178 -4.16 -2.36 -16.68
CA LEU A 178 -5.35 -1.51 -16.63
C LEU A 178 -5.41 -0.50 -17.79
N THR A 179 -4.30 0.18 -18.10
CA THR A 179 -4.22 1.15 -19.21
C THR A 179 -4.37 0.48 -20.58
N THR A 180 -3.80 -0.71 -20.76
CA THR A 180 -3.99 -1.50 -21.99
C THR A 180 -5.43 -1.95 -22.10
N GLY A 181 -6.00 -2.50 -21.02
CA GLY A 181 -7.39 -2.95 -20.97
C GLY A 181 -8.40 -1.82 -21.21
N ALA A 182 -8.11 -0.61 -20.72
CA ALA A 182 -8.93 0.58 -20.98
C ALA A 182 -8.97 0.93 -22.48
N ARG A 183 -7.87 0.72 -23.21
CA ARG A 183 -7.76 0.98 -24.66
C ARG A 183 -8.42 -0.12 -25.50
N THR A 184 -8.29 -1.37 -25.09
CA THR A 184 -8.82 -2.53 -25.82
C THR A 184 -10.24 -2.91 -25.39
N ALA A 185 -10.78 -2.27 -24.35
CA ALA A 185 -12.03 -2.62 -23.69
C ALA A 185 -12.07 -4.10 -23.21
N THR A 186 -10.90 -4.65 -22.87
CA THR A 186 -10.74 -6.01 -22.33
C THR A 186 -10.19 -5.93 -20.91
N ALA A 187 -10.81 -6.65 -19.98
CA ALA A 187 -10.39 -6.66 -18.59
C ALA A 187 -9.62 -7.95 -18.28
N ASP A 188 -8.30 -7.88 -18.39
CA ASP A 188 -7.40 -8.98 -18.01
C ASP A 188 -6.89 -8.78 -16.58
N PRO A 189 -7.26 -9.64 -15.61
CA PRO A 189 -6.86 -9.47 -14.22
C PRO A 189 -5.34 -9.59 -14.04
N PRO A 190 -4.66 -8.64 -13.35
CA PRO A 190 -3.21 -8.63 -13.22
C PRO A 190 -2.71 -9.57 -12.11
N TRP A 191 -2.96 -10.87 -12.26
CA TRP A 191 -2.58 -11.91 -11.28
C TRP A 191 -1.07 -12.01 -11.07
N LEU A 192 -0.27 -11.92 -12.14
CA LEU A 192 1.19 -11.93 -12.07
C LEU A 192 1.74 -10.74 -11.28
N ALA A 193 1.16 -9.55 -11.49
CA ALA A 193 1.57 -8.36 -10.76
C ALA A 193 1.29 -8.52 -9.26
N CYS A 194 0.15 -9.10 -8.89
CA CYS A 194 -0.16 -9.40 -7.49
C CYS A 194 0.83 -10.40 -6.89
N ALA A 195 1.12 -11.50 -7.59
CA ALA A 195 2.07 -12.50 -7.13
C ALA A 195 3.47 -11.90 -6.93
N GLY A 196 3.94 -11.09 -7.91
CA GLY A 196 5.19 -10.36 -7.82
C GLY A 196 5.21 -9.37 -6.65
N ALA A 197 4.11 -8.65 -6.42
CA ALA A 197 3.99 -7.72 -5.30
C ALA A 197 4.00 -8.43 -3.94
N LEU A 198 3.35 -9.60 -3.83
CA LEU A 198 3.38 -10.43 -2.62
C LEU A 198 4.79 -10.91 -2.31
N LEU A 199 5.52 -11.41 -3.32
CA LEU A 199 6.92 -11.83 -3.15
C LEU A 199 7.81 -10.65 -2.75
N LEU A 200 7.63 -9.49 -3.37
CA LEU A 200 8.39 -8.29 -3.06
C LEU A 200 8.09 -7.78 -1.64
N ALA A 201 6.83 -7.76 -1.22
CA ALA A 201 6.44 -7.39 0.13
C ALA A 201 6.97 -8.39 1.18
N ALA A 202 6.89 -9.70 0.88
CA ALA A 202 7.40 -10.75 1.77
C ALA A 202 8.92 -10.66 1.94
N THR A 203 9.67 -10.48 0.86
CA THR A 203 11.13 -10.32 0.90
C THR A 203 11.53 -9.05 1.63
N ALA A 204 10.86 -7.92 1.39
CA ALA A 204 11.09 -6.68 2.13
C ALA A 204 10.80 -6.85 3.64
N ALA A 205 9.69 -7.50 4.00
CA ALA A 205 9.36 -7.77 5.39
C ALA A 205 10.39 -8.69 6.07
N LEU A 206 10.86 -9.73 5.37
CA LEU A 206 11.90 -10.63 5.87
C LEU A 206 13.23 -9.90 6.08
N LEU A 207 13.64 -9.07 5.12
CA LEU A 207 14.85 -8.25 5.23
C LEU A 207 14.75 -7.25 6.37
N ALA A 208 13.61 -6.57 6.52
CA ALA A 208 13.38 -5.63 7.60
C ALA A 208 13.42 -6.33 8.97
N CYS A 209 12.74 -7.48 9.12
CA CYS A 209 12.79 -8.28 10.35
C CYS A 209 14.23 -8.75 10.68
N ARG A 210 14.98 -9.22 9.68
CA ARG A 210 16.37 -9.65 9.87
C ARG A 210 17.29 -8.49 10.24
N ALA A 211 17.10 -7.32 9.63
CA ALA A 211 17.88 -6.13 9.94
C ALA A 211 17.59 -5.62 11.37
N THR A 212 16.33 -5.63 11.80
CA THR A 212 15.95 -5.28 13.18
C THR A 212 16.51 -6.24 14.22
N ALA A 213 16.75 -7.50 13.86
CA ALA A 213 17.34 -8.48 14.76
C ALA A 213 18.89 -8.38 14.86
N ARG A 214 19.55 -7.60 13.99
CA ARG A 214 21.03 -7.54 13.90
C ARG A 214 21.64 -6.21 14.35
N LEU A 215 20.87 -5.12 14.38
CA LEU A 215 21.39 -3.76 14.53
C LEU A 215 21.18 -3.16 15.93
N GLU A 216 20.62 -3.92 16.86
CA GLU A 216 20.41 -3.59 18.28
C GLU A 216 20.69 -4.85 19.13
#